data_AF-W4S6W9-F1
#
_entry.id   AF-W4S6W9-F1
#
_cell.length_a   1.000
_cell.length_b   1.000
_cell.length_c   1.000
_cell.angle_alpha   90.00
_cell.angle_beta   90.00
_cell.angle_gamma   90.00
#
_symmetry.space_group_name_H-M   'P 1'
#
loop_
_entity.id
_entity.type
_entity.pdbx_description
1 polymer ?
#
loop_
_entity_poly.entity_id
_entity_poly.type
_entity_poly.pdbx_seq_one_letter_code
_entity_poly.pdbx_strand_id
1 'polypeptide(L)' 'MGLGERRGNAVSSSLQAAGGSASQLTVVSYGEERPVCTETSESCWSQNRRVEIVYTAQ' A
#
# COMPACT_ATOMS: atom_id res chain seq x y z
N MET A 1 -12.25 9.16 2.05
CA MET A 1 -11.02 8.38 2.27
C MET A 1 -11.28 6.91 1.98
N GLY A 2 -10.57 6.34 1.02
CA GLY A 2 -10.68 4.93 0.66
C GLY A 2 -9.97 4.00 1.68
N LEU A 3 -10.31 2.71 1.70
CA LEU A 3 -9.64 1.74 2.57
C LEU A 3 -8.15 1.56 2.21
N GLY A 4 -7.82 1.57 0.90
CA GLY A 4 -6.44 1.49 0.41
C GLY A 4 -5.57 2.66 0.90
N GLU A 5 -6.10 3.88 0.79
CA GLU A 5 -5.45 5.11 1.29
C GLU A 5 -5.19 5.04 2.79
N ARG A 6 -6.17 4.59 3.60
CA ARG A 6 -5.98 4.40 5.05
C ARG A 6 -4.88 3.38 5.37
N ARG A 7 -4.82 2.27 4.64
CA ARG A 7 -3.76 1.26 4.80
C ARG A 7 -2.38 1.81 4.45
N GLY A 8 -2.27 2.53 3.34
CA GLY A 8 -1.02 3.20 2.94
C GLY A 8 -0.55 4.22 3.97
N ASN A 9 -1.46 5.02 4.51
CA ASN A 9 -1.14 5.98 5.57
C ASN A 9 -0.69 5.29 6.87
N ALA A 10 -1.29 4.15 7.24
CA ALA A 10 -0.85 3.38 8.40
C ALA A 10 0.60 2.88 8.25
N VAL A 11 0.97 2.42 7.05
CA VAL A 11 2.37 2.00 6.74
C VAL A 11 3.31 3.21 6.70
N SER A 12 2.88 4.34 6.13
CA SER A 12 3.68 5.57 6.15
C SER A 12 3.98 6.03 7.58
N SER A 13 2.98 6.01 8.46
CA SER A 13 3.14 6.34 9.88
C SER A 13 4.09 5.38 10.60
N SER A 14 4.04 4.07 10.29
CA SER A 14 4.96 3.11 10.91
C SER A 14 6.41 3.30 10.44
N LEU A 15 6.63 3.62 9.16
CA LEU A 15 7.96 3.95 8.63
C LEU A 15 8.52 5.24 9.24
N GLN A 16 7.68 6.26 9.44
CA GLN A 16 8.08 7.49 10.13
C GLN A 16 8.44 7.23 11.60
N ALA A 17 7.65 6.40 12.30
CA ALA A 17 7.95 5.99 13.68
C ALA A 17 9.27 5.20 13.78
N ALA A 18 9.66 4.50 12.71
CA ALA A 18 10.95 3.80 12.60
C ALA A 18 12.11 4.72 12.15
N GLY A 19 11.88 6.02 11.98
CA GLY A 19 12.91 7.01 11.64
C GLY A 19 12.97 7.42 10.16
N GLY A 20 12.05 6.94 9.32
CA GLY A 20 11.94 7.39 7.94
C GLY A 20 11.47 8.85 7.84
N SER A 21 12.08 9.64 6.95
CA SER A 21 11.63 11.03 6.75
C SER A 21 10.31 11.06 5.98
N ALA A 22 9.35 11.87 6.43
CA ALA A 22 8.11 12.12 5.71
C ALA A 22 8.35 12.65 4.28
N SER A 23 9.43 13.40 4.05
CA SER A 23 9.78 13.92 2.71
C SER A 23 10.18 12.84 1.70
N GLN A 24 10.50 11.63 2.16
CA GLN A 24 10.88 10.50 1.32
C GLN A 24 9.71 9.56 1.02
N LEU A 25 8.53 9.82 1.60
CA LEU A 25 7.38 8.93 1.53
C LEU A 25 6.24 9.59 0.74
N THR A 26 5.65 8.84 -0.18
CA THR A 26 4.43 9.24 -0.88
C THR A 26 3.45 8.07 -0.86
N VAL A 27 2.21 8.34 -0.47
CA VAL A 27 1.14 7.33 -0.42
C VAL A 27 0.24 7.50 -1.64
N VAL A 28 0.09 6.44 -2.42
CA VAL A 28 -0.83 6.37 -3.56
C VAL A 28 -1.74 5.16 -3.37
N SER A 29 -3.06 5.35 -3.53
CA SER A 29 -4.05 4.29 -3.41
C SER A 29 -4.65 3.94 -4.77
N TYR A 30 -4.43 2.70 -5.22
CA TYR A 30 -5.04 2.18 -6.45
C TYR A 30 -6.40 1.51 -6.24
N GLY A 31 -6.89 1.41 -4.99
CA GLY A 31 -8.13 0.70 -4.70
C GLY A 31 -8.09 -0.74 -5.23
N GLU A 32 -9.05 -1.08 -6.09
CA GLU A 32 -9.16 -2.39 -6.75
C GLU A 32 -8.64 -2.38 -8.20
N GLU A 33 -8.05 -1.28 -8.66
CA GLU A 33 -7.67 -1.07 -10.07
C GLU A 33 -6.40 -1.82 -10.50
N ARG A 34 -5.59 -2.29 -9.54
CA ARG A 34 -4.33 -3.03 -9.79
C ARG A 34 -4.28 -4.37 -9.03
N PRO A 35 -5.14 -5.34 -9.39
CA PRO A 35 -5.14 -6.66 -8.77
C PRO A 35 -3.85 -7.43 -9.12
N VAL A 36 -3.34 -8.21 -8.18
CA VAL A 36 -2.30 -9.23 -8.44
C VAL A 36 -2.94 -10.52 -8.95
N CYS A 37 -4.16 -10.80 -8.49
CA CYS A 37 -4.91 -11.97 -8.88
C CYS A 37 -6.36 -11.58 -9.17
N THR A 38 -6.99 -12.21 -10.16
CA THR A 38 -8.34 -11.86 -10.64
C THR A 38 -9.39 -12.95 -10.40
N GLU A 39 -9.00 -14.06 -9.77
CA GLU A 39 -9.91 -15.14 -9.41
C GLU A 39 -10.90 -14.74 -8.29
N THR A 40 -12.07 -15.37 -8.29
CA THR A 40 -13.10 -15.17 -7.28
C THR A 40 -12.92 -16.16 -6.13
N SER A 41 -11.85 -15.97 -5.35
CA SER A 41 -11.53 -16.83 -4.22
C SER A 41 -10.89 -16.04 -3.08
N GLU A 42 -11.07 -16.50 -1.84
CA GLU A 42 -10.49 -15.82 -0.66
C GLU A 42 -8.96 -15.81 -0.71
N SER A 43 -8.35 -16.88 -1.22
CA SER A 43 -6.90 -16.94 -1.45
C SER A 43 -6.43 -15.84 -2.41
N CYS A 44 -7.18 -15.58 -3.48
CA CYS A 44 -6.88 -14.51 -4.43
C CYS A 44 -7.10 -13.11 -3.82
N TRP A 45 -8.23 -12.88 -3.15
CA TRP A 45 -8.54 -11.59 -2.53
C TRP A 45 -7.54 -11.23 -1.43
N SER A 46 -7.03 -12.21 -0.68
CA SER A 46 -5.99 -11.97 0.32
C SER A 46 -4.71 -11.39 -0.26
N GLN A 47 -4.30 -11.81 -1.46
CA GLN A 47 -3.13 -11.27 -2.17
C GLN A 47 -3.37 -9.84 -2.68
N ASN A 48 -4.61 -9.50 -3.02
CA ASN A 48 -4.97 -8.15 -3.47
C ASN A 48 -5.00 -7.13 -2.32
N ARG A 49 -5.28 -7.57 -1.09
CA ARG A 49 -5.33 -6.70 0.11
C ARG A 49 -3.91 -6.45 0.66
N ARG A 50 -3.10 -5.70 -0.08
CA ARG A 50 -1.69 -5.43 0.25
C ARG A 50 -1.33 -3.94 0.21
N VAL A 51 -0.16 -3.61 0.75
CA VAL A 51 0.57 -2.36 0.51
C VAL A 51 1.93 -2.74 -0.08
N GLU A 52 2.37 -2.04 -1.11
CA GLU A 52 3.64 -2.27 -1.80
C GLU A 52 4.57 -1.07 -1.58
N ILE A 53 5.82 -1.33 -1.20
CA ILE A 53 6.85 -0.30 -1.00
C ILE A 53 7.71 -0.27 -2.26
N VAL A 54 7.57 0.78 -3.06
CA VAL A 54 8.33 0.98 -4.29
C VAL A 54 9.45 1.98 -4.01
N TYR A 55 10.70 1.53 -4.13
CA TYR A 55 11.87 2.39 -4.03
C TYR A 55 12.09 3.11 -5.37
N THR A 56 12.11 4.44 -5.34
CA THR A 56 12.27 5.29 -6.54
C THR A 56 13.69 5.84 -6.69
N ALA A 57 14.68 5.20 -6.06
CA ALA A 57 16.07 5.62 -6.15
C ALA A 57 16.49 5.74 -7.62
N GLN A 58 16.96 6.94 -7.96
CA GLN A 58 17.46 7.30 -9.29
C GLN A 58 18.98 7.21 -9.31
#